data_AF-A0A7L3WNB6-F1
#
_entry.id   AF-A0A7L3WNB6-F1
#
_cell.length_a   1.000
_cell.length_b   1.000
_cell.length_c   1.000
_cell.angle_alpha   90.00
_cell.angle_beta   90.00
_cell.angle_gamma   90.00
#
_symmetry.space_group_name_H-M   'P 1'
#
loop_
_entity.id
_entity.type
_entity.pdbx_description
1 polymer ?
#
loop_
_entity_poly.entity_id
_entity_poly.type
_entity_poly.pdbx_seq_one_letter_code
_entity_poly.pdbx_strand_id
1 'polypeptide(L)'
;VLAEQDSAAAQQYVRQGCPTALRADLWALILNISNQPEDILYYEQLKSNVIQHDLLVDSLIYKDVKLTASNDDYYFVFEDYLYQVLLCFSRDTSVLEHFTYSSATPPKSYIRGKLGMEEYAVFYPPNGVIPFHGFSMYVAPLCFLYHEPSKLYQIFREMYVRFFFRLHSISSHPSGIVSLCLLFETLLQTHLPQLFYHLREIGAQPLRISFKWMVRAFSGYLATDQLLLLWDRILGYNSLEILAVLAAAVFAFRAVNLMEVTSLAAAEVSIS
;
A
#
# COMPACT_ATOMS: atom_id res chain seq x y z
N VAL A 1 -18.00 7.33 -19.92
CA VAL A 1 -16.81 7.16 -19.04
C VAL A 1 -15.52 6.96 -19.84
N LEU A 2 -15.10 5.74 -20.18
CA LEU A 2 -13.79 5.52 -20.84
C LEU A 2 -13.69 6.18 -22.23
N ALA A 3 -14.75 6.08 -23.04
CA ALA A 3 -14.79 6.72 -24.36
C ALA A 3 -14.76 8.26 -24.28
N GLU A 4 -15.24 8.83 -23.17
CA GLU A 4 -15.30 10.28 -22.94
C GLU A 4 -14.07 10.80 -22.17
N GLN A 5 -13.15 9.91 -21.76
CA GLN A 5 -11.98 10.23 -20.93
C GLN A 5 -12.33 11.02 -19.65
N ASP A 6 -13.51 10.75 -19.08
CA ASP A 6 -13.98 11.45 -17.89
C ASP A 6 -13.50 10.74 -16.61
N SER A 7 -12.44 11.28 -16.02
CA SER A 7 -11.84 10.78 -14.78
C SER A 7 -12.76 10.90 -13.56
N ALA A 8 -13.57 11.97 -13.47
CA ALA A 8 -14.49 12.15 -12.37
C ALA A 8 -15.64 11.14 -12.43
N ALA A 9 -16.18 10.90 -13.62
CA ALA A 9 -17.19 9.86 -13.83
C ALA A 9 -16.62 8.45 -13.57
N ALA A 10 -15.37 8.19 -13.95
CA ALA A 10 -14.69 6.93 -13.66
C ALA A 10 -14.56 6.70 -12.15
N GLN A 11 -14.17 7.75 -11.41
CA GLN A 11 -14.08 7.68 -9.96
C GLN A 11 -15.43 7.40 -9.29
N GLN A 12 -16.52 8.01 -9.76
CA GLN A 12 -17.86 7.68 -9.26
C GLN A 12 -18.25 6.23 -9.56
N TYR A 13 -17.93 5.76 -10.77
CA TYR A 13 -18.29 4.43 -11.24
C TYR A 13 -17.65 3.32 -10.38
N VAL A 14 -16.35 3.41 -10.08
CA VAL A 14 -15.63 2.34 -9.36
C VAL A 14 -16.03 2.20 -7.88
N ARG A 15 -16.79 3.14 -7.30
CA ARG A 15 -17.28 3.05 -5.91
C ARG A 15 -18.11 1.78 -5.64
N GLN A 16 -18.81 1.29 -6.65
CA GLN A 16 -19.64 0.07 -6.57
C GLN A 16 -18.89 -1.19 -7.00
N GLY A 17 -17.58 -1.08 -7.27
CA GLY A 17 -16.78 -2.09 -7.96
C GLY A 17 -16.85 -1.92 -9.48
N CYS A 18 -15.90 -2.51 -10.19
CA CYS A 18 -15.89 -2.49 -11.65
C CYS A 18 -15.65 -3.88 -12.27
N PRO A 19 -16.07 -4.11 -13.54
CA PRO A 19 -15.77 -5.33 -14.26
C PRO A 19 -14.26 -5.55 -14.41
N THR A 20 -13.80 -6.79 -14.26
CA THR A 20 -12.37 -7.13 -14.31
C THR A 20 -11.68 -6.67 -15.59
N ALA A 21 -12.36 -6.81 -16.75
CA ALA A 21 -11.82 -6.41 -18.03
C ALA A 21 -11.59 -4.89 -18.19
N LEU A 22 -12.29 -4.06 -17.39
CA LEU A 22 -12.21 -2.60 -17.49
C LEU A 22 -11.40 -1.97 -16.35
N ARG A 23 -11.04 -2.75 -15.33
CA ARG A 23 -10.42 -2.24 -14.10
C ARG A 23 -9.12 -1.48 -14.38
N ALA A 24 -8.23 -2.09 -15.15
CA ALA A 24 -6.92 -1.50 -15.46
C ALA A 24 -7.04 -0.14 -16.15
N ASP A 25 -7.99 0.00 -17.08
CA ASP A 25 -8.18 1.26 -17.81
C ASP A 25 -8.89 2.33 -16.96
N LEU A 26 -9.86 1.93 -16.13
CA LEU A 26 -10.53 2.84 -15.20
C LEU A 26 -9.56 3.39 -14.16
N TRP A 27 -8.69 2.54 -13.59
CA TRP A 27 -7.70 2.96 -12.62
C TRP A 27 -6.66 3.89 -13.24
N ALA A 28 -6.16 3.55 -14.43
CA ALA A 28 -5.26 4.44 -15.17
C ALA A 28 -5.91 5.81 -15.42
N LEU A 29 -7.18 5.84 -15.82
CA LEU A 29 -7.93 7.09 -16.04
C LEU A 29 -8.11 7.91 -14.74
N ILE A 30 -8.47 7.26 -13.62
CA ILE A 30 -8.61 7.94 -12.31
C ILE A 30 -7.27 8.50 -11.82
N LEU A 31 -6.19 7.76 -12.06
CA LEU A 31 -4.84 8.16 -11.67
C LEU A 31 -4.20 9.14 -12.67
N ASN A 32 -4.88 9.49 -13.76
CA ASN A 32 -4.36 10.33 -14.86
C ASN A 32 -3.07 9.76 -15.46
N ILE A 33 -3.01 8.44 -15.60
CA ILE A 33 -1.89 7.73 -16.22
C ILE A 33 -2.25 7.42 -17.65
N SER A 34 -1.43 7.92 -18.56
CA SER A 34 -1.46 7.57 -19.97
C SER A 34 -0.10 7.00 -20.36
N ASN A 35 -0.07 6.03 -21.27
CA ASN A 35 1.18 5.36 -21.63
C ASN A 35 1.95 6.18 -22.67
N GLN A 36 2.31 7.42 -22.32
CA GLN A 36 2.97 8.34 -23.26
C GLN A 36 4.44 7.95 -23.48
N PRO A 37 5.03 8.32 -24.62
CA PRO A 37 6.45 8.06 -24.88
C PRO A 37 7.39 8.64 -23.82
N GLU A 38 7.06 9.79 -23.26
CA GLU A 38 7.85 10.46 -22.22
C GLU A 38 7.91 9.62 -20.93
N ASP A 39 6.80 9.01 -20.53
CA ASP A 39 6.73 8.17 -19.34
C ASP A 39 7.53 6.88 -19.50
N ILE A 40 7.53 6.30 -20.71
CA ILE A 40 8.35 5.12 -21.05
C ILE A 40 9.83 5.48 -21.00
N LEU A 41 10.22 6.62 -21.61
CA LEU A 41 11.61 7.09 -21.57
C LEU A 41 12.08 7.37 -20.14
N TYR A 42 11.21 7.97 -19.32
CA TYR A 42 11.49 8.21 -17.91
C TYR A 42 11.73 6.91 -17.14
N TYR A 43 10.87 5.91 -17.35
CA TYR A 43 11.05 4.58 -16.76
C TYR A 43 12.36 3.90 -17.21
N GLU A 44 12.70 3.96 -18.49
CA GLU A 44 13.97 3.41 -19.00
C GLU A 44 15.20 4.13 -18.41
N GLN A 45 15.11 5.44 -18.15
CA GLN A 45 16.16 6.17 -17.44
C GLN A 45 16.32 5.65 -16.00
N LEU A 46 15.22 5.43 -15.26
CA LEU A 46 15.27 4.86 -13.91
C LEU A 46 15.90 3.46 -13.93
N LYS A 47 15.52 2.63 -14.89
CA LYS A 47 16.09 1.29 -15.08
C LYS A 47 17.59 1.34 -15.38
N SER A 48 18.02 2.27 -16.23
CA SER A 48 19.46 2.51 -16.47
C SER A 48 20.17 2.91 -15.17
N ASN A 49 19.55 3.74 -14.33
CA ASN A 49 20.13 4.13 -13.04
C ASN A 49 20.26 2.95 -12.07
N VAL A 50 19.29 2.02 -12.06
CA VAL A 50 19.36 0.77 -11.27
C VAL A 50 20.57 -0.07 -11.71
N ILE A 51 20.79 -0.23 -13.02
CA ILE A 51 21.89 -1.03 -13.56
C ILE A 51 23.25 -0.38 -13.25
N GLN A 52 23.33 0.95 -13.32
CA GLN A 52 24.58 1.69 -13.13
C GLN A 52 24.96 1.88 -11.66
N HIS A 53 23.99 1.90 -10.75
CA HIS A 53 24.21 2.26 -9.35
C HIS A 53 23.55 1.25 -8.40
N ASP A 54 24.41 0.48 -7.72
CA ASP A 54 24.02 -0.40 -6.62
C ASP A 54 23.78 0.42 -5.35
N LEU A 55 22.62 0.24 -4.72
CA LEU A 55 22.24 0.93 -3.50
C LEU A 55 21.95 -0.09 -2.39
N LEU A 56 22.31 0.22 -1.14
CA LEU A 56 21.99 -0.61 0.02
C LEU A 56 20.49 -0.96 0.10
N VAL A 57 19.61 -0.04 -0.32
CA VAL A 57 18.16 -0.26 -0.37
C VAL A 57 17.76 -1.44 -1.26
N ASP A 58 18.56 -1.78 -2.28
CA ASP A 58 18.28 -2.90 -3.19
C ASP A 58 18.29 -4.21 -2.43
N SER A 59 19.26 -4.39 -1.53
CA SER A 59 19.34 -5.56 -0.65
C SER A 59 18.09 -5.68 0.24
N LEU A 60 17.53 -4.56 0.69
CA LEU A 60 16.28 -4.55 1.46
C LEU A 60 15.09 -4.96 0.59
N ILE A 61 15.02 -4.47 -0.66
CA ILE A 61 13.97 -4.82 -1.63
C ILE A 61 14.05 -6.31 -2.00
N TYR A 62 15.25 -6.82 -2.34
CA TYR A 62 15.46 -8.22 -2.66
C TYR A 62 15.01 -9.12 -1.51
N LYS A 63 15.41 -8.78 -0.28
CA LYS A 63 15.01 -9.51 0.92
C LYS A 63 13.51 -9.44 1.16
N ASP A 64 12.89 -8.28 0.97
CA ASP A 64 11.45 -8.12 1.18
C ASP A 64 10.63 -9.00 0.22
N VAL A 65 10.92 -8.91 -1.09
CA VAL A 65 10.23 -9.70 -2.12
C VAL A 65 10.36 -11.20 -1.81
N LYS A 66 11.57 -11.66 -1.49
CA LYS A 66 11.83 -13.08 -1.16
C LYS A 66 11.10 -13.56 0.09
N LEU A 67 10.93 -12.70 1.09
CA LEU A 67 10.25 -13.05 2.35
C LEU A 67 8.73 -12.93 2.27
N THR A 68 8.19 -12.26 1.24
CA THR A 68 6.77 -11.95 1.13
C THR A 68 6.20 -12.55 -0.15
N ALA A 69 6.19 -11.80 -1.26
CA ALA A 69 5.55 -12.22 -2.50
C ALA A 69 6.05 -13.57 -3.04
N SER A 70 7.35 -13.86 -2.94
CA SER A 70 7.89 -15.17 -3.38
C SER A 70 7.43 -16.36 -2.53
N ASN A 71 6.94 -16.11 -1.30
CA ASN A 71 6.40 -17.12 -0.39
C ASN A 71 4.87 -17.11 -0.33
N ASP A 72 4.21 -16.31 -1.18
CA ASP A 72 2.76 -16.19 -1.24
C ASP A 72 2.20 -17.05 -2.38
N ASP A 73 1.13 -17.79 -2.09
CA ASP A 73 0.51 -18.75 -3.02
C ASP A 73 0.01 -18.09 -4.32
N TYR A 74 -0.31 -16.79 -4.29
CA TYR A 74 -0.82 -16.05 -5.44
C TYR A 74 0.26 -15.21 -6.14
N TYR A 75 1.23 -14.68 -5.39
CA TYR A 75 2.17 -13.68 -5.92
C TYR A 75 3.54 -14.21 -6.32
N PHE A 76 3.86 -15.48 -6.06
CA PHE A 76 5.20 -16.05 -6.31
C PHE A 76 5.69 -15.90 -7.77
N VAL A 77 4.76 -15.80 -8.73
CA VAL A 77 5.06 -15.65 -10.16
C VAL A 77 5.52 -14.24 -10.57
N PHE A 78 5.36 -13.24 -9.70
CA PHE A 78 5.60 -11.82 -10.05
C PHE A 78 6.94 -11.28 -9.58
N GLU A 79 7.85 -12.13 -9.10
CA GLU A 79 9.14 -11.71 -8.56
C GLU A 79 9.89 -10.72 -9.47
N ASP A 80 10.01 -11.03 -10.76
CA ASP A 80 10.70 -10.16 -11.72
C ASP A 80 10.00 -8.81 -11.93
N TYR A 81 8.67 -8.77 -11.88
CA TYR A 81 7.90 -7.53 -11.98
C TYR A 81 8.11 -6.65 -10.75
N LEU A 82 8.15 -7.27 -9.56
CA LEU A 82 8.38 -6.56 -8.31
C LEU A 82 9.74 -5.87 -8.29
N TYR A 83 10.79 -6.55 -8.77
CA TYR A 83 12.11 -5.93 -8.90
C TYR A 83 12.14 -4.79 -9.91
N GLN A 84 11.53 -4.99 -11.08
CA GLN A 84 11.45 -3.98 -12.13
C GLN A 84 10.70 -2.70 -11.70
N VAL A 85 9.79 -2.80 -10.74
CA VAL A 85 9.04 -1.65 -10.20
C VAL A 85 9.73 -1.05 -8.98
N LEU A 86 10.03 -1.86 -7.96
CA LEU A 86 10.50 -1.39 -6.66
C LEU A 86 11.91 -0.82 -6.71
N LEU A 87 12.80 -1.41 -7.52
CA LEU A 87 14.15 -0.88 -7.70
C LEU A 87 14.09 0.47 -8.43
N CYS A 88 13.30 0.59 -9.49
CA CYS A 88 13.11 1.87 -10.19
C CYS A 88 12.47 2.93 -9.26
N PHE A 89 11.49 2.52 -8.45
CA PHE A 89 10.84 3.39 -7.47
C PHE A 89 11.83 3.97 -6.47
N SER A 90 12.83 3.21 -6.02
CA SER A 90 13.84 3.73 -5.08
C SER A 90 14.74 4.82 -5.68
N ARG A 91 14.84 4.90 -7.02
CA ARG A 91 15.63 5.91 -7.75
C ARG A 91 14.84 7.15 -8.13
N ASP A 92 13.51 7.08 -8.12
CA ASP A 92 12.66 8.16 -8.61
C ASP A 92 12.60 9.32 -7.61
N THR A 93 13.28 10.42 -7.93
CA THR A 93 13.29 11.65 -7.12
C THR A 93 12.00 12.45 -7.23
N SER A 94 11.15 12.24 -8.23
CA SER A 94 9.83 12.89 -8.32
C SER A 94 8.91 12.47 -7.17
N VAL A 95 9.12 11.26 -6.63
CA VAL A 95 8.41 10.79 -5.42
C VAL A 95 8.64 11.72 -4.24
N LEU A 96 9.76 12.44 -4.14
CA LEU A 96 10.02 13.36 -3.04
C LEU A 96 8.96 14.46 -2.89
N GLU A 97 8.25 14.79 -3.97
CA GLU A 97 7.19 15.81 -3.95
C GLU A 97 6.09 15.47 -2.93
N HIS A 98 5.81 14.19 -2.66
CA HIS A 98 4.76 13.82 -1.70
C HIS A 98 5.07 14.27 -0.27
N PHE A 99 6.34 14.51 0.06
CA PHE A 99 6.72 15.04 1.37
C PHE A 99 6.27 16.48 1.60
N THR A 100 5.94 17.23 0.54
CA THR A 100 5.42 18.62 0.67
C THR A 100 4.07 18.68 1.37
N TYR A 101 3.27 17.61 1.26
CA TYR A 101 1.96 17.46 1.91
C TYR A 101 1.90 16.27 2.88
N SER A 102 3.07 15.72 3.24
CA SER A 102 3.23 14.72 4.30
C SER A 102 3.70 15.39 5.59
N SER A 103 3.44 14.75 6.73
CA SER A 103 4.03 15.14 8.01
C SER A 103 5.43 14.55 8.23
N ALA A 104 5.87 13.63 7.36
CA ALA A 104 7.19 13.03 7.42
C ALA A 104 8.23 13.91 6.69
N THR A 105 9.50 13.74 7.03
CA THR A 105 10.62 14.32 6.29
C THR A 105 11.42 13.21 5.60
N PRO A 106 11.89 13.44 4.36
CA PRO A 106 12.68 12.44 3.65
C PRO A 106 14.02 12.22 4.39
N PRO A 107 14.43 10.95 4.59
CA PRO A 107 15.70 10.61 5.20
C PRO A 107 16.87 11.12 4.36
N LYS A 108 17.91 11.57 5.04
CA LYS A 108 19.17 12.02 4.43
C LYS A 108 20.30 11.07 4.79
N SER A 109 21.22 10.89 3.86
CA SER A 109 22.53 10.26 4.07
C SER A 109 23.61 11.26 3.71
N TYR A 110 24.83 11.03 4.17
CA TYR A 110 25.98 11.88 3.89
C TYR A 110 26.91 11.19 2.92
N ILE A 111 27.48 11.98 1.99
CA ILE A 111 28.54 11.49 1.10
C ILE A 111 29.70 10.96 1.95
N ARG A 112 30.32 9.86 1.50
CA ARG A 112 31.37 9.13 2.24
C ARG A 112 32.46 10.08 2.75
N GLY A 113 32.70 10.05 4.07
CA GLY A 113 33.71 10.87 4.73
C GLY A 113 33.29 12.30 5.06
N LYS A 114 32.01 12.67 4.86
CA LYS A 114 31.43 14.00 5.13
C LYS A 114 30.30 13.97 6.16
N LEU A 115 30.32 12.99 7.08
CA LEU A 115 29.29 12.81 8.10
C LEU A 115 29.14 14.08 8.96
N GLY A 116 27.90 14.57 9.09
CA GLY A 116 27.58 15.75 9.91
C GLY A 116 27.79 17.10 9.20
N MET A 117 28.23 17.10 7.94
CA MET A 117 28.32 18.33 7.14
C MET A 117 27.05 18.46 6.29
N GLU A 118 26.12 19.33 6.68
CA GLU A 118 24.80 19.50 6.03
C GLU A 118 24.89 19.80 4.52
N GLU A 119 25.95 20.47 4.07
CA GLU A 119 26.21 20.74 2.64
C GLU A 119 26.40 19.46 1.80
N TYR A 120 26.71 18.33 2.44
CA TYR A 120 26.92 17.03 1.81
C TYR A 120 25.82 16.02 2.14
N ALA A 121 24.72 16.49 2.73
CA ALA A 121 23.55 15.67 2.99
C ALA A 121 22.69 15.52 1.72
N VAL A 122 22.44 14.29 1.31
CA VAL A 122 21.61 13.93 0.15
C VAL A 122 20.45 13.06 0.59
N PHE A 123 19.29 13.15 -0.08
CA PHE A 123 18.18 12.26 0.22
C PHE A 123 18.55 10.81 -0.11
N TYR A 124 18.23 9.90 0.81
CA TYR A 124 18.57 8.49 0.66
C TYR A 124 17.48 7.56 1.24
N PRO A 125 16.88 6.67 0.44
CA PRO A 125 17.11 6.48 -1.01
C PRO A 125 16.72 7.74 -1.82
N PRO A 126 17.07 7.82 -3.12
CA PRO A 126 16.73 8.99 -3.95
C PRO A 126 15.27 9.43 -3.89
N ASN A 127 14.33 8.49 -3.71
CA ASN A 127 12.90 8.76 -3.56
C ASN A 127 12.46 9.17 -2.13
N GLY A 128 13.36 9.11 -1.16
CA GLY A 128 13.09 9.40 0.26
C GLY A 128 12.29 8.32 1.00
N VAL A 129 12.09 7.13 0.44
CA VAL A 129 11.28 6.05 1.04
C VAL A 129 12.16 4.86 1.40
N ILE A 130 12.26 4.55 2.69
CA ILE A 130 12.94 3.34 3.16
C ILE A 130 11.93 2.17 3.10
N PRO A 131 12.19 1.12 2.31
CA PRO A 131 11.31 -0.04 2.24
C PRO A 131 11.30 -0.77 3.59
N PHE A 132 10.13 -1.28 3.94
CA PHE A 132 9.88 -2.07 5.14
C PHE A 132 9.35 -3.45 4.78
N HIS A 133 9.23 -4.33 5.76
CA HIS A 133 8.74 -5.68 5.53
C HIS A 133 7.25 -5.69 5.09
N GLY A 134 7.00 -6.15 3.88
CA GLY A 134 5.70 -6.12 3.20
C GLY A 134 5.53 -4.98 2.21
N PHE A 135 6.57 -4.20 1.91
CA PHE A 135 6.49 -3.08 0.98
C PHE A 135 6.11 -3.55 -0.44
N SER A 136 6.67 -4.67 -0.87
CA SER A 136 6.35 -5.29 -2.16
C SER A 136 4.87 -5.72 -2.30
N MET A 137 4.16 -5.91 -1.18
CA MET A 137 2.73 -6.28 -1.20
C MET A 137 1.82 -5.16 -1.72
N TYR A 138 2.30 -3.91 -1.82
CA TYR A 138 1.56 -2.85 -2.51
C TYR A 138 1.62 -2.98 -4.04
N VAL A 139 2.64 -3.64 -4.57
CA VAL A 139 2.82 -3.82 -6.02
C VAL A 139 2.24 -5.15 -6.48
N ALA A 140 2.41 -6.22 -5.71
CA ALA A 140 2.07 -7.58 -6.15
C ALA A 140 0.64 -7.74 -6.71
N PRO A 141 -0.42 -7.15 -6.11
CA PRO A 141 -1.76 -7.23 -6.68
C PRO A 141 -1.92 -6.50 -8.02
N LEU A 142 -1.13 -5.44 -8.25
CA LEU A 142 -1.15 -4.67 -9.50
C LEU A 142 -0.59 -5.47 -10.67
N CYS A 143 0.28 -6.46 -10.42
CA CYS A 143 0.85 -7.32 -11.46
C CYS A 143 -0.20 -8.16 -12.19
N PHE A 144 -1.36 -8.42 -11.56
CA PHE A 144 -2.51 -9.04 -12.23
C PHE A 144 -3.23 -8.13 -13.23
N LEU A 145 -3.04 -6.81 -13.11
CA LEU A 145 -3.71 -5.81 -13.95
C LEU A 145 -2.81 -5.27 -15.05
N TYR A 146 -1.51 -5.11 -14.79
CA TYR A 146 -0.58 -4.45 -15.68
C TYR A 146 0.65 -5.32 -15.95
N HIS A 147 0.79 -5.73 -17.21
CA HIS A 147 1.88 -6.59 -17.69
C HIS A 147 3.03 -5.79 -18.32
N GLU A 148 2.83 -4.49 -18.56
CA GLU A 148 3.88 -3.60 -19.04
C GLU A 148 4.59 -2.94 -17.85
N PRO A 149 5.89 -3.19 -17.60
CA PRO A 149 6.59 -2.69 -16.40
C PRO A 149 6.54 -1.16 -16.24
N SER A 150 6.60 -0.41 -17.34
CA SER A 150 6.52 1.06 -17.32
C SER A 150 5.14 1.54 -16.85
N LYS A 151 4.05 0.92 -17.31
CA LYS A 151 2.68 1.25 -16.88
C LYS A 151 2.42 0.79 -15.45
N LEU A 152 2.86 -0.42 -15.10
CA LEU A 152 2.77 -0.95 -13.74
C LEU A 152 3.49 -0.02 -12.74
N TYR A 153 4.68 0.44 -13.12
CA TYR A 153 5.46 1.40 -12.34
C TYR A 153 4.69 2.71 -12.10
N GLN A 154 4.14 3.31 -13.15
CA GLN A 154 3.38 4.56 -13.04
C GLN A 154 2.17 4.39 -12.12
N ILE A 155 1.40 3.30 -12.28
CA ILE A 155 0.24 3.01 -11.43
C ILE A 155 0.66 2.89 -9.97
N PHE A 156 1.73 2.13 -9.70
CA PHE A 156 2.23 1.99 -8.34
C PHE A 156 2.69 3.32 -7.75
N ARG A 157 3.47 4.11 -8.50
CA ARG A 157 3.95 5.43 -8.06
C ARG A 157 2.78 6.31 -7.65
N GLU A 158 1.75 6.45 -8.49
CA GLU A 158 0.58 7.28 -8.21
C GLU A 158 -0.25 6.75 -7.02
N MET A 159 -0.47 5.43 -6.95
CA MET A 159 -1.14 4.81 -5.80
C MET A 159 -0.39 5.08 -4.50
N TYR A 160 0.94 5.00 -4.52
CA TYR A 160 1.76 5.23 -3.36
C TYR A 160 1.70 6.68 -2.89
N VAL A 161 1.98 7.65 -3.77
CA VAL A 161 2.08 9.07 -3.40
C VAL A 161 0.72 9.69 -3.05
N ARG A 162 -0.39 9.14 -3.56
CA ARG A 162 -1.74 9.62 -3.20
C ARG A 162 -2.28 8.96 -1.93
N PHE A 163 -1.99 7.66 -1.76
CA PHE A 163 -2.62 6.84 -0.73
C PHE A 163 -1.62 6.15 0.20
N PHE A 164 -0.83 5.20 -0.30
CA PHE A 164 -0.15 4.23 0.58
C PHE A 164 0.88 4.84 1.51
N PHE A 165 1.51 5.96 1.15
CA PHE A 165 2.45 6.65 2.04
C PHE A 165 1.84 7.01 3.41
N ARG A 166 0.52 7.23 3.45
CA ARG A 166 -0.25 7.59 4.66
C ARG A 166 -0.41 6.41 5.63
N LEU A 167 -0.23 5.18 5.16
CA LEU A 167 -0.38 3.96 5.94
C LEU A 167 0.83 3.67 6.84
N HIS A 168 1.94 4.37 6.63
CA HIS A 168 3.17 4.22 7.40
C HIS A 168 3.83 5.56 7.73
N SER A 169 3.06 6.65 7.66
CA SER A 169 3.47 7.99 8.09
C SER A 169 2.53 8.47 9.21
N ILE A 170 3.10 8.90 10.33
CA ILE A 170 2.33 9.47 11.44
C ILE A 170 1.87 10.87 11.04
N SER A 171 0.56 11.09 10.95
CA SER A 171 -0.05 12.38 10.62
C SER A 171 -1.45 12.48 11.23
N SER A 172 -2.00 13.68 11.27
CA SER A 172 -3.39 13.95 11.67
C SER A 172 -4.39 13.82 10.51
N HIS A 173 -3.96 13.36 9.33
CA HIS A 173 -4.82 13.24 8.16
C HIS A 173 -5.91 12.17 8.41
N PRO A 174 -7.18 12.36 7.97
CA PRO A 174 -8.25 11.39 8.18
C PRO A 174 -7.97 10.00 7.60
N SER A 175 -7.33 9.95 6.42
CA SER A 175 -6.85 8.71 5.79
C SER A 175 -5.46 8.25 6.27
N GLY A 176 -4.88 8.88 7.29
CA GLY A 176 -3.60 8.49 7.88
C GLY A 176 -3.76 7.32 8.86
N ILE A 177 -2.72 6.48 9.01
CA ILE A 177 -2.81 5.25 9.79
C ILE A 177 -3.33 5.45 11.22
N VAL A 178 -2.95 6.55 11.91
CA VAL A 178 -3.44 6.85 13.26
C VAL A 178 -4.94 7.08 13.28
N SER A 179 -5.46 7.86 12.32
CA SER A 179 -6.89 8.12 12.18
C SER A 179 -7.67 6.86 11.80
N LEU A 180 -7.09 5.99 10.97
CA LEU A 180 -7.67 4.68 10.64
C LEU A 180 -7.77 3.77 11.86
N CYS A 181 -6.72 3.73 12.70
CA CYS A 181 -6.75 2.99 13.97
C CYS A 181 -7.87 3.49 14.89
N LEU A 182 -8.00 4.81 15.03
CA LEU A 182 -9.04 5.43 15.85
C LEU A 182 -10.44 5.11 15.31
N LEU A 183 -10.64 5.22 13.99
CA LEU A 183 -11.90 4.88 13.33
C LEU A 183 -12.26 3.41 13.58
N PHE A 184 -11.32 2.49 13.38
CA PHE A 184 -11.52 1.07 13.65
C PHE A 184 -11.95 0.80 15.10
N GLU A 185 -11.23 1.36 16.08
CA GLU A 185 -11.56 1.16 17.50
C GLU A 185 -12.92 1.76 17.86
N THR A 186 -13.23 2.94 17.32
CA THR A 186 -14.53 3.62 17.55
C THR A 186 -15.68 2.79 17.02
N LEU A 187 -15.56 2.27 15.79
CA LEU A 187 -16.57 1.39 15.18
C LEU A 187 -16.77 0.13 16.02
N LEU A 188 -15.69 -0.53 16.43
CA LEU A 188 -15.75 -1.78 17.18
C LEU A 188 -16.35 -1.58 18.58
N GLN A 189 -15.96 -0.51 19.29
CA GLN A 189 -16.51 -0.19 20.61
C GLN A 189 -17.99 0.21 20.55
N THR A 190 -18.38 0.92 19.49
CA THR A 190 -19.76 1.41 19.33
C THR A 190 -20.71 0.28 18.94
N HIS A 191 -20.31 -0.60 18.03
CA HIS A 191 -21.19 -1.63 17.48
C HIS A 191 -21.03 -3.00 18.15
N LEU A 192 -19.87 -3.32 18.71
CA LEU A 192 -19.56 -4.63 19.32
C LEU A 192 -18.80 -4.48 20.67
N PRO A 193 -19.34 -3.70 21.63
CA PRO A 193 -18.65 -3.40 22.89
C PRO A 193 -18.30 -4.67 23.68
N GLN A 194 -19.21 -5.65 23.74
CA GLN A 194 -18.99 -6.90 24.47
C GLN A 194 -17.80 -7.69 23.91
N LEU A 195 -17.73 -7.82 22.58
CA LEU A 195 -16.61 -8.46 21.90
C LEU A 195 -15.30 -7.71 22.17
N PHE A 196 -15.33 -6.39 22.09
CA PHE A 196 -14.16 -5.56 22.37
C PHE A 196 -13.61 -5.78 23.77
N TYR A 197 -14.48 -5.79 24.80
CA TYR A 197 -14.06 -6.04 26.18
C TYR A 197 -13.55 -7.47 26.37
N HIS A 198 -14.28 -8.48 25.87
CA HIS A 198 -13.87 -9.89 25.93
C HIS A 198 -12.47 -10.10 25.35
N LEU A 199 -12.24 -9.61 24.13
CA LEU A 199 -10.95 -9.73 23.46
C LEU A 199 -9.83 -9.02 24.25
N ARG A 200 -10.12 -7.87 24.89
CA ARG A 200 -9.14 -7.19 25.75
C ARG A 200 -8.82 -7.98 27.02
N GLU A 201 -9.81 -8.61 27.66
CA GLU A 201 -9.63 -9.42 28.87
C GLU A 201 -8.71 -10.61 28.63
N ILE A 202 -8.84 -11.28 27.48
CA ILE A 202 -7.97 -12.40 27.08
C ILE A 202 -6.63 -11.96 26.46
N GLY A 203 -6.31 -10.65 26.49
CA GLY A 203 -5.07 -10.08 25.95
C GLY A 203 -5.02 -9.96 24.42
N ALA A 204 -6.11 -10.22 23.72
CA ALA A 204 -6.25 -10.15 22.28
C ALA A 204 -6.70 -8.75 21.80
N GLN A 205 -5.87 -7.72 22.00
CA GLN A 205 -6.23 -6.35 21.58
C GLN A 205 -6.61 -6.29 20.10
N PRO A 206 -7.88 -5.94 19.74
CA PRO A 206 -8.35 -6.02 18.35
C PRO A 206 -7.51 -5.20 17.37
N LEU A 207 -7.08 -4.00 17.79
CA LEU A 207 -6.25 -3.13 16.97
C LEU A 207 -4.90 -3.76 16.62
N ARG A 208 -4.28 -4.51 17.56
CA ARG A 208 -2.99 -5.17 17.31
C ARG A 208 -3.08 -6.20 16.19
N ILE A 209 -4.23 -6.85 16.06
CA ILE A 209 -4.52 -7.81 15.00
C ILE A 209 -4.75 -7.07 13.68
N SER A 210 -5.71 -6.13 13.65
CA SER A 210 -6.13 -5.44 12.43
C SER A 210 -5.10 -4.46 11.87
N PHE A 211 -4.15 -3.97 12.69
CA PHE A 211 -3.13 -3.01 12.29
C PHE A 211 -2.32 -3.52 11.08
N LYS A 212 -1.93 -4.79 11.09
CA LYS A 212 -1.14 -5.37 9.98
C LYS A 212 -1.93 -5.40 8.67
N TRP A 213 -3.25 -5.58 8.74
CA TRP A 213 -4.13 -5.55 7.57
C TRP A 213 -4.21 -4.13 7.01
N MET A 214 -4.46 -3.14 7.86
CA MET A 214 -4.60 -1.74 7.45
C MET A 214 -3.29 -1.20 6.86
N VAL A 215 -2.14 -1.45 7.51
CA VAL A 215 -0.84 -1.00 7.00
C VAL A 215 -0.56 -1.59 5.62
N ARG A 216 -0.88 -2.87 5.38
CA ARG A 216 -0.69 -3.51 4.06
C ARG A 216 -1.86 -3.29 3.08
N ALA A 217 -2.80 -2.40 3.39
CA ALA A 217 -4.02 -2.20 2.62
C ALA A 217 -4.75 -3.52 2.26
N PHE A 218 -4.72 -4.48 3.19
CA PHE A 218 -5.20 -5.88 3.10
C PHE A 218 -4.49 -6.80 2.11
N SER A 219 -3.41 -6.35 1.49
CA SER A 219 -2.60 -7.22 0.63
C SER A 219 -1.93 -8.35 1.43
N GLY A 220 -2.13 -9.59 0.97
CA GLY A 220 -1.74 -10.82 1.68
C GLY A 220 -2.70 -11.28 2.77
N TYR A 221 -3.85 -10.59 2.95
CA TYR A 221 -4.89 -10.97 3.91
C TYR A 221 -6.25 -11.21 3.24
N LEU A 222 -6.42 -10.80 1.99
CA LEU A 222 -7.59 -11.08 1.17
C LEU A 222 -7.17 -11.80 -0.11
N ALA A 223 -8.08 -12.60 -0.67
CA ALA A 223 -7.95 -13.08 -2.03
C ALA A 223 -7.85 -11.89 -3.00
N THR A 224 -7.08 -12.04 -4.07
CA THR A 224 -6.74 -10.93 -4.97
C THR A 224 -7.96 -10.25 -5.57
N ASP A 225 -9.01 -11.00 -5.93
CA ASP A 225 -10.26 -10.47 -6.47
C ASP A 225 -10.98 -9.56 -5.44
N GLN A 226 -11.03 -9.98 -4.17
CA GLN A 226 -11.60 -9.19 -3.08
C GLN A 226 -10.76 -7.95 -2.76
N LEU A 227 -9.43 -8.09 -2.81
CA LEU A 227 -8.49 -6.99 -2.61
C LEU A 227 -8.63 -5.91 -3.69
N LEU A 228 -8.76 -6.30 -4.95
CA LEU A 228 -8.96 -5.36 -6.05
C LEU A 228 -10.30 -4.63 -5.94
N LEU A 229 -11.35 -5.28 -5.44
CA LEU A 229 -12.63 -4.61 -5.12
C LEU A 229 -12.51 -3.62 -3.95
N LEU A 230 -11.64 -3.88 -2.98
CA LEU A 230 -11.33 -2.93 -1.92
C LEU A 230 -10.59 -1.71 -2.50
N TRP A 231 -9.62 -1.93 -3.39
CA TRP A 231 -8.85 -0.85 -4.00
C TRP A 231 -9.66 -0.05 -5.03
N ASP A 232 -10.65 -0.65 -5.70
CA ASP A 232 -11.67 0.07 -6.48
C ASP A 232 -12.34 1.15 -5.60
N ARG A 233 -12.66 0.81 -4.34
CA ARG A 233 -13.29 1.74 -3.38
C ARG A 233 -12.32 2.80 -2.86
N ILE A 234 -11.04 2.47 -2.65
CA ILE A 234 -10.02 3.46 -2.29
C ILE A 234 -9.95 4.55 -3.37
N LEU A 235 -9.85 4.14 -4.63
CA LEU A 235 -9.83 5.06 -5.77
C LEU A 235 -11.14 5.81 -5.91
N GLY A 236 -12.27 5.12 -5.79
CA GLY A 236 -13.61 5.70 -5.98
C GLY A 236 -13.99 6.74 -4.93
N TYR A 237 -13.66 6.49 -3.66
CA TYR A 237 -13.89 7.44 -2.57
C TYR A 237 -12.74 8.40 -2.35
N ASN A 238 -11.59 8.18 -3.00
CA ASN A 238 -10.36 8.92 -2.76
C ASN A 238 -9.97 8.94 -1.26
N SER A 239 -10.14 7.81 -0.57
CA SER A 239 -9.96 7.70 0.88
C SER A 239 -9.54 6.30 1.30
N LEU A 240 -8.75 6.21 2.36
CA LEU A 240 -8.33 4.95 2.98
C LEU A 240 -9.22 4.52 4.16
N GLU A 241 -10.24 5.30 4.53
CA GLU A 241 -11.13 5.00 5.66
C GLU A 241 -11.83 3.64 5.51
N ILE A 242 -12.06 3.21 4.26
CA ILE A 242 -12.64 1.91 3.95
C ILE A 242 -11.83 0.74 4.52
N LEU A 243 -10.52 0.91 4.73
CA LEU A 243 -9.66 -0.12 5.35
C LEU A 243 -10.06 -0.38 6.81
N ALA A 244 -10.32 0.68 7.57
CA ALA A 244 -10.75 0.57 8.97
C ALA A 244 -12.17 0.01 9.08
N VAL A 245 -13.06 0.44 8.17
CA VAL A 245 -14.43 -0.07 8.08
C VAL A 245 -14.43 -1.57 7.76
N LEU A 246 -13.64 -2.01 6.77
CA LEU A 246 -13.53 -3.42 6.43
C LEU A 246 -12.96 -4.24 7.60
N ALA A 247 -11.91 -3.73 8.27
CA ALA A 247 -11.37 -4.40 9.45
C ALA A 247 -12.45 -4.60 10.52
N ALA A 248 -13.23 -3.56 10.86
CA ALA A 248 -14.32 -3.69 11.83
C ALA A 248 -15.42 -4.68 11.35
N ALA A 249 -15.73 -4.68 10.05
CA ALA A 249 -16.70 -5.61 9.46
C ALA A 249 -16.25 -7.08 9.55
N VAL A 250 -14.94 -7.36 9.40
CA VAL A 250 -14.39 -8.72 9.59
C VAL A 250 -14.59 -9.18 11.03
N PHE A 251 -14.32 -8.33 12.02
CA PHE A 251 -14.60 -8.64 13.43
C PHE A 251 -16.10 -8.88 13.67
N ALA A 252 -16.97 -8.06 13.07
CA ALA A 252 -18.41 -8.24 13.16
C ALA A 252 -18.87 -9.57 12.56
N PHE A 253 -18.35 -9.93 11.40
CA PHE A 253 -18.67 -11.17 10.73
C PHE A 253 -18.24 -12.41 11.53
N ARG A 254 -17.10 -12.32 12.23
CA ARG A 254 -16.55 -13.41 13.07
C ARG A 254 -16.95 -13.32 14.54
N ALA A 255 -17.84 -12.40 14.92
CA ALA A 255 -18.09 -12.05 16.31
C ALA A 255 -18.50 -13.25 17.17
N VAL A 256 -19.38 -14.12 16.67
CA VAL A 256 -19.85 -15.31 17.40
C VAL A 256 -18.66 -16.22 17.76
N ASN A 257 -17.83 -16.57 16.77
CA ASN A 257 -16.66 -17.41 16.98
C ASN A 257 -15.65 -16.74 17.93
N LEU A 258 -15.45 -15.42 17.79
CA LEU A 258 -14.51 -14.67 18.61
C LEU A 258 -14.97 -14.52 20.08
N MET A 259 -16.26 -14.61 20.37
CA MET A 259 -16.75 -14.62 21.75
C MET A 259 -16.43 -15.94 22.47
N GLU A 260 -16.15 -17.02 21.73
CA GLU A 260 -15.84 -18.34 22.30
C GLU A 260 -14.34 -18.54 22.56
N VAL A 261 -13.48 -17.69 21.99
CA VAL A 261 -12.03 -17.81 22.14
C VAL A 261 -11.56 -17.35 23.52
N THR A 262 -10.54 -18.01 24.06
CA THR A 262 -10.00 -17.73 25.41
C THR A 262 -8.54 -17.30 25.41
N SER A 263 -7.93 -17.12 24.23
CA SER A 263 -6.55 -16.67 24.08
C SER A 263 -6.34 -15.86 22.80
N LEU A 264 -5.26 -15.06 22.77
CA LEU A 264 -4.82 -14.33 21.57
C LEU A 264 -4.61 -15.25 20.36
N ALA A 265 -3.93 -16.39 20.55
CA ALA A 265 -3.66 -17.31 19.44
C ALA A 265 -4.96 -17.87 18.83
N ALA A 266 -5.95 -18.21 19.66
CA ALA A 266 -7.25 -18.67 19.18
C ALA A 266 -8.03 -17.55 18.46
N ALA A 267 -7.92 -16.30 18.92
CA ALA A 267 -8.51 -15.16 18.25
C ALA A 267 -7.88 -14.91 16.86
N GLU A 268 -6.55 -14.97 16.75
CA GLU A 268 -5.83 -14.80 15.48
C GLU A 268 -6.21 -15.88 14.45
N VAL A 269 -6.40 -17.13 14.90
CA VAL A 269 -6.86 -18.22 14.01
C VAL A 269 -8.33 -18.05 13.63
N SER A 270 -9.20 -17.68 14.57
CA SER A 270 -10.64 -17.58 14.32
C SER A 270 -11.04 -16.41 13.42
N ILE A 271 -10.15 -15.42 13.30
CA ILE A 271 -10.39 -14.22 12.50
C ILE A 271 -9.78 -14.26 11.11
N SER A 272 -8.77 -15.11 10.91
CA SER A 272 -8.16 -15.39 9.60
C SER A 272 -9.12 -16.18 8.71
#